data_AF-A0A2H6F8W5-F1
#
_entry.id   AF-A0A2H6F8W5-F1
#
_cell.length_a   1.000
_cell.length_b   1.000
_cell.length_c   1.000
_cell.angle_alpha   90.00
_cell.angle_beta   90.00
_cell.angle_gamma   90.00
#
_symmetry.space_group_name_H-M   'P 1'
#
loop_
_entity.id
_entity.type
_entity.pdbx_description
1 polymer ?
#
loop_
_entity_poly.entity_id
_entity_poly.type
_entity_poly.pdbx_seq_one_letter_code
_entity_poly.pdbx_strand_id
1 'polypeptide(L)'
;MSHSNTIFNQLLHLLPRHEFEKAAITYEADRYVKYFSCRQQFITLMYARIRKKDSLRDIITSLRAQYHNQNWWCVWRKRWKKTGT
;
A
#
# COMPACT_ATOMS: atom_id res chain seq x y z
N MET A 1 0.42 -17.03 3.52
CA MET A 1 0.65 -15.60 3.19
C MET A 1 1.81 -15.13 4.07
N SER A 2 2.90 -14.63 3.50
CA SER A 2 4.06 -14.21 4.28
C SER A 2 3.70 -13.02 5.18
N HIS A 3 3.51 -13.29 6.48
CA HIS A 3 3.28 -12.26 7.50
C HIS A 3 4.46 -11.29 7.49
N SER A 4 4.27 -10.15 6.83
CA SER A 4 5.27 -9.09 6.76
C SER A 4 5.18 -8.30 8.07
N ASN A 5 5.88 -8.78 9.09
CA ASN A 5 5.87 -8.23 10.44
C ASN A 5 6.70 -6.94 10.50
N THR A 6 6.19 -5.89 9.85
CA THR A 6 6.82 -4.57 9.88
C THR A 6 6.30 -3.79 11.09
N ILE A 7 7.17 -3.01 11.74
CA ILE A 7 6.78 -2.06 12.80
C ILE A 7 5.65 -1.14 12.30
N PHE A 8 5.67 -0.79 11.01
CA PHE A 8 4.61 -0.02 10.36
C PHE A 8 3.25 -0.74 10.39
N ASN A 9 3.21 -2.05 10.10
CA ASN A 9 1.97 -2.82 10.18
C ASN A 9 1.45 -2.90 11.61
N GLN A 10 2.33 -3.06 12.60
CA GLN A 10 1.95 -3.03 14.02
C GLN A 10 1.37 -1.67 14.42
N LEU A 11 1.97 -0.56 13.94
CA LEU A 11 1.43 0.78 14.13
C LEU A 11 0.02 0.93 13.51
N LEU A 12 -0.19 0.39 12.31
CA LEU A 12 -1.50 0.41 11.66
C LEU A 12 -2.55 -0.42 12.42
N HIS A 13 -2.15 -1.47 13.14
CA HIS A 13 -3.06 -2.24 13.99
C HIS A 13 -3.52 -1.47 15.24
N LEU A 14 -2.75 -0.49 15.72
CA LEU A 14 -3.14 0.38 16.83
C LEU A 14 -4.22 1.40 16.44
N LEU A 15 -4.42 1.64 15.14
CA LEU A 15 -5.41 2.58 14.67
C LEU A 15 -6.80 1.92 14.57
N PRO A 16 -7.85 2.51 15.18
CA PRO A 16 -9.19 1.94 15.16
C PRO A 16 -9.77 2.04 13.75
N ARG A 17 -9.77 0.90 13.04
CA ARG A 17 -10.23 0.84 11.64
C ARG A 17 -11.70 1.23 11.48
N HIS A 18 -12.56 0.79 12.40
CA HIS A 18 -13.99 1.04 12.33
C HIS A 18 -14.33 2.52 12.51
N GLU A 19 -13.72 3.18 13.49
CA GLU A 19 -13.89 4.62 13.71
C GLU A 19 -13.38 5.45 12.53
N PHE A 20 -12.26 5.04 11.92
CA PHE A 20 -11.74 5.70 10.72
C PHE A 20 -12.70 5.57 9.53
N GLU A 21 -13.24 4.37 9.29
CA GLU A 21 -14.21 4.14 8.22
C GLU A 21 -15.50 4.93 8.45
N LYS A 22 -15.99 4.98 9.70
CA LYS A 22 -17.15 5.80 10.08
C LYS A 22 -16.91 7.29 9.83
N ALA A 23 -15.74 7.80 10.20
CA ALA A 23 -15.35 9.19 9.90
C ALA A 23 -15.27 9.45 8.39
N ALA A 24 -14.62 8.56 7.63
CA ALA A 24 -14.50 8.70 6.18
C ALA A 24 -15.87 8.75 5.47
N ILE A 25 -16.84 7.96 5.95
CA ILE A 25 -18.23 8.00 5.46
C ILE A 25 -18.90 9.32 5.87
N THR A 26 -18.78 9.72 7.13
CA THR A 26 -19.43 10.94 7.67
C THR A 26 -18.98 12.20 6.93
N TYR A 27 -17.70 12.27 6.56
CA TYR A 27 -17.14 13.39 5.81
C TYR A 27 -17.16 13.18 4.28
N GLU A 28 -17.75 12.09 3.80
CA GLU A 28 -17.80 11.72 2.38
C GLU A 28 -16.44 11.79 1.69
N ALA A 29 -15.37 11.41 2.42
CA ALA A 29 -13.99 11.58 1.98
C ALA A 29 -13.67 10.78 0.70
N ASP A 30 -14.48 9.77 0.39
CA ASP A 30 -14.34 8.91 -0.79
C ASP A 30 -15.31 9.26 -1.95
N ARG A 31 -16.04 10.39 -1.90
CA ARG A 31 -17.10 10.75 -2.86
C ARG A 31 -16.68 10.70 -4.35
N TYR A 32 -15.43 11.04 -4.67
CA TYR A 32 -14.91 11.04 -6.05
C TYR A 32 -13.74 10.07 -6.28
N VAL A 33 -13.50 9.16 -5.34
CA VAL A 33 -12.37 8.25 -5.42
C VAL A 33 -12.67 7.12 -6.41
N LYS A 34 -11.77 6.91 -7.39
CA LYS A 34 -11.85 5.78 -8.32
C LYS A 34 -11.05 4.55 -7.86
N TYR A 35 -9.83 4.76 -7.36
CA TYR A 35 -8.89 3.67 -7.07
C TYR A 35 -8.07 3.85 -5.79
N PHE A 36 -8.10 5.04 -5.17
CA PHE A 36 -7.22 5.40 -4.06
C PHE A 36 -8.01 5.99 -2.88
N SER A 37 -8.50 5.12 -1.99
CA SER A 37 -9.39 5.51 -0.88
C SER A 37 -8.69 6.40 0.14
N CYS A 38 -9.48 7.16 0.89
CA CYS A 38 -9.04 8.01 1.98
C CYS A 38 -8.15 7.23 2.96
N ARG A 39 -8.48 5.96 3.24
CA ARG A 39 -7.64 5.08 4.05
C ARG A 39 -6.29 4.79 3.40
N GLN A 40 -6.27 4.50 2.10
CA GLN A 40 -5.01 4.27 1.36
C GLN A 40 -4.16 5.55 1.28
N GLN A 41 -4.79 6.71 1.11
CA GLN A 41 -4.15 8.03 1.18
C GLN A 41 -3.50 8.25 2.55
N PHE A 42 -4.25 8.03 3.63
CA PHE A 42 -3.77 8.17 5.00
C PHE A 42 -2.56 7.26 5.28
N ILE A 43 -2.64 5.98 4.91
CA ILE A 43 -1.54 5.01 5.09
C ILE A 43 -0.30 5.48 4.32
N THR A 44 -0.48 5.99 3.09
CA THR A 44 0.61 6.49 2.25
C THR A 44 1.27 7.73 2.86
N LEU A 45 0.48 8.66 3.40
CA LEU A 45 0.97 9.86 4.07
C LEU A 45 1.69 9.55 5.38
N MET A 46 1.14 8.64 6.20
CA MET A 46 1.80 8.15 7.41
C MET A 46 3.15 7.51 7.08
N TYR A 47 3.17 6.63 6.07
CA TYR A 47 4.40 6.00 5.61
C TYR A 47 5.44 7.03 5.16
N ALA A 48 5.05 8.02 4.36
CA ALA A 48 5.92 9.09 3.90
C ALA A 48 6.52 9.87 5.08
N ARG A 49 5.69 10.22 6.07
CA ARG A 49 6.11 10.98 7.26
C ARG A 49 7.10 10.20 8.12
N ILE A 50 6.81 8.92 8.39
CA ILE A 50 7.67 8.05 9.19
C ILE A 50 9.02 7.83 8.51
N ARG A 51 9.03 7.70 7.17
CA ARG A 51 10.25 7.47 6.38
C ARG A 51 10.98 8.76 6.00
N LYS A 52 10.48 9.93 6.43
CA LYS A 52 11.00 11.27 6.07
C LYS A 52 11.23 11.40 4.56
N LYS A 53 10.28 10.92 3.77
CA LYS A 53 10.31 11.01 2.30
C LYS A 53 9.49 12.22 1.86
N ASP A 54 10.15 13.19 1.24
CA ASP A 54 9.49 14.41 0.75
C ASP A 54 9.09 14.30 -0.73
N SER A 55 9.74 13.40 -1.49
CA SER A 55 9.43 13.19 -2.91
C SER A 55 8.35 12.13 -3.10
N LEU A 56 7.28 12.49 -3.83
CA LEU A 56 6.24 11.55 -4.26
C LEU A 56 6.82 10.35 -5.01
N ARG A 57 7.86 10.57 -5.83
CA ARG A 57 8.55 9.50 -6.56
C ARG A 57 9.15 8.49 -5.61
N ASP A 58 9.81 8.93 -4.55
CA ASP A 58 10.43 8.06 -3.54
C ASP A 58 9.41 7.25 -2.75
N ILE A 59 8.25 7.85 -2.47
CA ILE A 59 7.14 7.17 -1.81
C ILE A 59 6.63 6.04 -2.72
N ILE A 60 6.37 6.35 -4.00
CA ILE A 60 5.86 5.37 -4.97
C ILE A 60 6.87 4.25 -5.24
N THR A 61 8.17 4.57 -5.42
CA THR A 61 9.20 3.56 -5.70
C THR A 61 9.38 2.61 -4.53
N SER A 62 9.37 3.12 -3.29
CA SER A 62 9.50 2.29 -2.09
C SER A 62 8.27 1.41 -1.83
N LEU A 63 7.06 1.93 -2.09
CA LEU A 63 5.82 1.12 -2.04
C LEU A 63 5.81 0.02 -3.12
N ARG A 64 6.23 0.34 -4.35
CA ARG A 64 6.34 -0.64 -5.44
C ARG A 64 7.38 -1.72 -5.16
N ALA A 65 8.50 -1.37 -4.53
CA ALA A 65 9.53 -2.33 -4.14
C ALA A 65 9.03 -3.35 -3.11
N GLN A 66 8.22 -2.92 -2.14
CA GLN A 66 7.58 -3.83 -1.19
C GLN A 66 6.60 -4.79 -1.88
N TYR A 67 5.81 -4.31 -2.85
CA TYR A 67 4.89 -5.14 -3.62
C TYR A 67 5.62 -6.14 -4.55
N HIS A 68 6.78 -5.75 -5.10
CA HIS A 68 7.58 -6.59 -5.99
C HIS A 68 8.12 -7.86 -5.30
N ASN A 69 8.39 -7.79 -4.00
CA ASN A 69 9.04 -8.88 -3.28
C ASN A 69 8.10 -10.07 -2.98
N GLN A 70 6.81 -9.98 -3.30
CA GLN A 70 5.83 -11.03 -2.95
C GLN A 70 5.33 -11.89 -4.11
N ASN A 71 5.66 -11.59 -5.38
CA ASN A 71 5.20 -12.47 -6.48
C ASN A 71 5.98 -12.44 -7.81
N TRP A 72 7.14 -11.79 -7.89
CA TRP A 72 7.84 -11.67 -9.19
C TRP A 72 8.49 -12.97 -9.66
N TRP A 73 8.83 -13.89 -8.73
CA TRP A 73 9.32 -15.23 -9.08
C TRP A 73 8.30 -16.10 -9.81
N CYS A 74 7.00 -15.89 -9.60
CA CYS A 74 5.93 -16.67 -10.25
C CYS A 74 5.53 -16.05 -11.60
N VAL A 75 5.55 -14.72 -11.70
CA VAL A 75 5.20 -14.00 -12.94
C VAL A 75 6.32 -14.09 -13.97
N TRP A 76 7.58 -13.98 -13.54
CA TRP A 76 8.74 -14.09 -14.44
C TRP A 76 8.87 -15.51 -15.02
N ARG A 77 8.60 -16.55 -14.21
CA ARG A 77 8.56 -17.96 -14.67
C ARG A 77 7.46 -18.24 -15.71
N LYS A 78 6.29 -17.59 -15.58
CA LYS A 78 5.19 -17.72 -16.57
C LYS A 78 5.49 -16.96 -17.87
N ARG A 79 6.28 -15.87 -17.80
CA ARG A 79 6.72 -15.09 -18.97
C ARG A 79 7.75 -15.86 -19.82
N TRP A 80 8.66 -16.60 -19.18
CA TRP A 80 9.74 -17.34 -19.86
C TRP A 80 9.27 -18.61 -20.62
N LYS A 81 8.14 -19.22 -20.22
CA LYS A 81 7.60 -20.40 -20.92
C LYS A 81 6.84 -20.09 -22.22
N LYS A 82 6.63 -18.82 -22.58
CA LYS A 82 5.89 -18.41 -23.80
C LYS A 82 6.78 -17.95 -24.96
N THR A 83 8.10 -17.97 -24.79
CA THR A 83 9.09 -17.54 -25.81
C THR A 83 9.94 -18.71 -26.29
N GLY A 84 9.32 -19.89 -26.40
CA GLY A 84 9.96 -21.13 -26.84
C GLY A 84 9.01 -21.94 -27.72
N THR A 85 8.54 -21.33 -28.79
CA THR A 85 8.00 -21.94 -30.03
C THR A 85 8.36 -21.01 -31.16
#